data_AF-A0A0S7YLW9-F1
#
_entry.id   AF-A0A0S7YLW9-F1
#
_cell.length_a   1.000
_cell.length_b   1.000
_cell.length_c   1.000
_cell.angle_alpha   90.00
_cell.angle_beta   90.00
_cell.angle_gamma   90.00
#
_symmetry.space_group_name_H-M   'P 1'
#
loop_
_entity.id
_entity.type
_entity.pdbx_description
1 polymer ?
#
loop_
_entity_poly.entity_id
_entity_poly.type
_entity_poly.pdbx_seq_one_letter_code
_entity_poly.pdbx_strand_id
1 'polypeptide(L)'
;MKTEDLSSQSKRYNNLLKAAKRLSVSAEELGTLLDDIVPMLKRKLDLMNHQSPGNNQLEKDLATVMDKELPKVLANYGLEHIKSNKNVMLFVVKQIVPDITDLRIKKIVDRSISHSDQNLADQLAAELGIRDEHIQHFKSSVLPKLKKHTKSMYRNKVGGGGTIEDPEGFNKFIIENVFIDEFENHVYIRSATDEKNRAILLPEANAIVYQMLEMWMNEVVAEKPA
;
A
#
# COMPACT_ATOMS: atom_id res chain seq x y z
N MET A 1 -6.88 -5.35 -46.54
CA MET A 1 -7.24 -5.45 -45.11
C MET A 1 -5.99 -5.66 -44.27
N LYS A 2 -5.33 -4.61 -43.76
CA LYS A 2 -4.26 -4.67 -42.71
C LYS A 2 -4.04 -3.35 -41.96
N THR A 3 -4.71 -2.26 -42.34
CA THR A 3 -4.47 -0.89 -41.81
C THR A 3 -5.31 -0.54 -40.58
N GLU A 4 -6.49 -1.17 -40.39
CA GLU A 4 -7.38 -0.90 -39.23
C GLU A 4 -6.92 -1.58 -37.93
N ASP A 5 -6.17 -2.68 -38.05
CA ASP A 5 -5.69 -3.46 -36.91
C ASP A 5 -4.50 -2.75 -36.22
N LEU A 6 -3.58 -2.20 -37.02
CA LEU A 6 -2.43 -1.42 -36.55
C LEU A 6 -2.83 -0.09 -35.90
N SER A 7 -3.86 0.59 -36.42
CA SER A 7 -4.34 1.86 -35.83
C SER A 7 -5.07 1.62 -34.50
N SER A 8 -5.80 0.52 -34.38
CA SER A 8 -6.50 0.12 -33.16
C SER A 8 -5.54 -0.34 -32.06
N GLN A 9 -4.52 -1.12 -32.42
CA GLN A 9 -3.44 -1.52 -31.49
C GLN A 9 -2.64 -0.30 -31.00
N SER A 10 -2.29 0.61 -31.91
CA SER A 10 -1.60 1.86 -31.55
C SER A 10 -2.44 2.74 -30.61
N LYS A 11 -3.76 2.83 -30.84
CA LYS A 11 -4.67 3.57 -29.95
C LYS A 11 -4.82 2.92 -28.57
N ARG A 12 -4.92 1.58 -28.50
CA ARG A 12 -4.98 0.82 -27.23
C ARG A 12 -3.69 1.02 -26.43
N TYR A 13 -2.53 0.89 -27.07
CA TYR A 13 -1.24 1.10 -26.43
C TYR A 13 -1.08 2.54 -25.89
N ASN A 14 -1.47 3.55 -26.67
CA ASN A 14 -1.44 4.95 -26.23
C ASN A 14 -2.38 5.23 -25.05
N ASN A 15 -3.52 4.56 -24.97
CA ASN A 15 -4.43 4.67 -23.83
C ASN A 15 -3.86 3.98 -22.59
N LEU A 16 -3.22 2.82 -22.75
CA LEU A 16 -2.50 2.12 -21.68
C LEU A 16 -1.37 2.98 -21.12
N LEU A 17 -0.54 3.60 -21.97
CA LEU A 17 0.53 4.51 -21.52
C LEU A 17 0.00 5.68 -20.69
N LYS A 18 -1.12 6.29 -21.12
CA LYS A 18 -1.74 7.39 -20.38
C LYS A 18 -2.29 6.93 -19.03
N ALA A 19 -2.90 5.76 -18.97
CA ALA A 19 -3.40 5.19 -17.71
C ALA A 19 -2.27 4.78 -16.77
N ALA A 20 -1.23 4.12 -17.29
CA ALA A 20 -0.04 3.71 -16.55
C ALA A 20 0.64 4.91 -15.90
N LYS A 21 0.80 6.01 -16.66
CA LYS A 21 1.34 7.28 -16.13
C LYS A 21 0.51 7.84 -14.97
N ARG A 22 -0.82 7.78 -15.04
CA ARG A 22 -1.72 8.26 -13.97
C ARG A 22 -1.65 7.39 -12.72
N LEU A 23 -1.38 6.10 -12.89
CA LEU A 23 -1.29 5.13 -11.81
C LEU A 23 0.14 5.03 -11.25
N SER A 24 1.11 5.72 -11.87
CA SER A 24 2.54 5.63 -11.54
C SER A 24 3.08 4.21 -11.62
N VAL A 25 2.70 3.48 -12.66
CA VAL A 25 3.18 2.13 -12.99
C VAL A 25 3.67 2.07 -14.44
N SER A 26 4.39 1.02 -14.81
CA SER A 26 4.79 0.78 -16.19
C SER A 26 3.61 0.31 -17.05
N ALA A 27 3.72 0.46 -18.37
CA ALA A 27 2.69 -0.03 -19.29
C ALA A 27 2.58 -1.56 -19.27
N GLU A 28 3.68 -2.25 -19.01
CA GLU A 28 3.74 -3.71 -18.88
C GLU A 28 3.01 -4.16 -17.61
N GLU A 29 3.28 -3.50 -16.48
CA GLU A 29 2.61 -3.76 -15.19
C GLU A 29 1.11 -3.54 -15.30
N LEU A 30 0.69 -2.46 -15.97
CA LEU A 30 -0.72 -2.20 -16.23
C LEU A 30 -1.35 -3.23 -17.16
N GLY A 31 -0.60 -3.71 -18.16
CA GLY A 31 -1.02 -4.80 -19.04
C GLY A 31 -1.31 -6.07 -18.23
N THR A 32 -0.35 -6.52 -17.42
CA THR A 32 -0.49 -7.67 -16.52
C THR A 32 -1.67 -7.50 -15.54
N LEU A 33 -1.84 -6.30 -14.99
CA LEU A 33 -2.98 -6.00 -14.12
C LEU A 33 -4.32 -6.23 -14.82
N LEU A 34 -4.46 -5.74 -16.06
CA LEU A 34 -5.71 -5.77 -16.80
C LEU A 34 -6.01 -7.13 -17.44
N ASP A 35 -5.00 -7.76 -18.03
CA ASP A 35 -5.18 -8.95 -18.84
C ASP A 35 -5.16 -10.23 -17.98
N ASP A 36 -4.41 -10.25 -16.86
CA ASP A 36 -4.27 -11.45 -16.02
C ASP A 36 -4.91 -11.29 -14.64
N ILE A 37 -4.55 -10.24 -13.90
CA ILE A 37 -4.89 -10.11 -12.47
C ILE A 37 -6.37 -9.77 -12.27
N VAL A 38 -6.87 -8.74 -12.95
CA VAL A 38 -8.27 -8.28 -12.83
C VAL A 38 -9.26 -9.41 -13.16
N PRO A 39 -9.12 -10.16 -14.28
CA PRO A 39 -10.01 -11.28 -14.57
C PRO A 39 -10.00 -12.36 -13.49
N MET A 40 -8.83 -12.66 -12.91
CA MET A 40 -8.72 -13.66 -11.86
C MET A 40 -9.40 -13.20 -10.57
N LEU A 41 -9.21 -11.94 -10.17
CA LEU A 41 -9.85 -11.38 -8.98
C LEU A 41 -11.37 -11.27 -9.17
N LYS A 42 -11.83 -10.90 -10.36
CA LYS A 42 -13.25 -10.88 -10.71
C LYS A 42 -13.87 -12.26 -10.60
N ARG A 43 -13.23 -13.29 -11.16
CA ARG A 43 -13.69 -14.68 -11.01
C ARG A 43 -13.75 -15.11 -9.54
N LYS A 44 -12.76 -14.74 -8.71
CA LYS A 44 -12.79 -15.03 -7.26
C LYS A 44 -13.94 -14.33 -6.56
N LEU A 45 -14.18 -13.06 -6.85
CA LEU A 45 -15.29 -12.30 -6.28
C LEU A 45 -16.65 -12.90 -6.66
N ASP A 46 -16.79 -13.28 -7.94
CA ASP A 46 -18.01 -13.93 -8.43
C ASP A 46 -18.25 -15.23 -7.66
N LEU A 47 -17.23 -16.08 -7.49
CA LEU A 47 -17.36 -17.32 -6.72
C LEU A 47 -17.78 -17.09 -5.26
N MET A 48 -17.23 -16.08 -4.59
CA MET A 48 -17.61 -15.74 -3.21
C MET A 48 -19.08 -15.28 -3.13
N ASN A 49 -19.50 -14.40 -4.03
CA ASN A 49 -20.89 -13.92 -4.09
C ASN A 49 -21.90 -15.05 -4.35
N HIS A 50 -21.54 -16.06 -5.17
CA HIS A 50 -22.41 -17.21 -5.45
C HIS A 50 -22.56 -18.14 -4.23
N GLN A 51 -21.54 -18.20 -3.36
CA GLN A 51 -21.55 -19.08 -2.18
C GLN A 51 -22.35 -18.53 -1.00
N SER A 52 -22.61 -17.22 -0.94
CA SER A 52 -23.37 -16.60 0.16
C SER A 52 -24.10 -15.33 -0.28
N PRO A 53 -25.17 -15.43 -1.09
CA PRO A 53 -25.91 -14.25 -1.52
C PRO A 53 -26.59 -13.58 -0.32
N GLY A 54 -26.22 -12.32 -0.05
CA GLY A 54 -26.78 -11.54 1.06
C GLY A 54 -26.57 -10.03 0.89
N ASN A 55 -27.45 -9.23 1.51
CA ASN A 55 -27.27 -7.77 1.56
C ASN A 55 -25.97 -7.44 2.30
N ASN A 56 -25.15 -6.56 1.72
CA ASN A 56 -23.79 -6.19 2.15
C ASN A 56 -22.71 -7.29 2.00
N GLN A 57 -22.99 -8.42 1.35
CA GLN A 57 -21.98 -9.45 1.13
C GLN A 57 -20.89 -8.97 0.16
N LEU A 58 -21.28 -8.27 -0.92
CA LEU A 58 -20.35 -7.76 -1.92
C LEU A 58 -19.22 -6.90 -1.32
N GLU A 59 -19.52 -6.08 -0.31
CA GLU A 59 -18.49 -5.26 0.36
C GLU A 59 -17.53 -6.09 1.21
N LYS A 60 -18.03 -7.14 1.86
CA LYS A 60 -17.19 -8.06 2.65
C LYS A 60 -16.31 -8.92 1.75
N ASP A 61 -16.88 -9.38 0.64
CA ASP A 61 -16.14 -10.18 -0.34
C ASP A 61 -15.10 -9.32 -1.05
N LEU A 62 -15.44 -8.08 -1.42
CA LEU A 62 -14.48 -7.12 -1.93
C LEU A 62 -13.37 -6.81 -0.92
N ALA A 63 -13.70 -6.57 0.34
CA ALA A 63 -12.69 -6.38 1.38
C ALA A 63 -11.77 -7.61 1.49
N THR A 64 -12.33 -8.82 1.42
CA THR A 64 -11.55 -10.08 1.42
C THR A 64 -10.64 -10.18 0.20
N VAL A 65 -11.15 -9.83 -0.99
CA VAL A 65 -10.37 -9.82 -2.22
C VAL A 65 -9.21 -8.82 -2.11
N MET A 66 -9.44 -7.63 -1.58
CA MET A 66 -8.42 -6.59 -1.42
C MET A 66 -7.40 -6.93 -0.32
N ASP A 67 -7.84 -7.40 0.83
CA ASP A 67 -6.98 -7.60 2.00
C ASP A 67 -6.18 -8.90 1.95
N LYS A 68 -6.74 -9.94 1.32
CA LYS A 68 -6.16 -11.30 1.36
C LYS A 68 -5.72 -11.83 0.02
N GLU A 69 -6.51 -11.60 -1.03
CA GLU A 69 -6.26 -12.26 -2.31
C GLU A 69 -5.35 -11.41 -3.21
N LEU A 70 -5.61 -10.13 -3.35
CA LEU A 70 -4.85 -9.22 -4.19
C LEU A 70 -3.34 -9.20 -3.83
N PRO A 71 -2.90 -9.14 -2.56
CA PRO A 71 -1.48 -9.17 -2.23
C PRO A 71 -0.78 -10.45 -2.70
N LYS A 72 -1.43 -11.61 -2.53
CA LYS A 72 -0.89 -12.90 -2.97
C LYS A 72 -0.75 -12.97 -4.49
N VAL A 73 -1.77 -12.46 -5.20
CA VAL A 73 -1.77 -12.43 -6.65
C VAL A 73 -0.67 -11.51 -7.16
N LEU A 74 -0.56 -10.30 -6.63
CA LEU A 74 0.51 -9.36 -7.00
C LEU A 74 1.90 -9.98 -6.79
N ALA A 75 2.13 -10.65 -5.66
CA ALA A 75 3.41 -11.33 -5.40
C ALA A 75 3.73 -12.40 -6.45
N ASN A 76 2.75 -13.20 -6.88
CA ASN A 76 2.94 -14.23 -7.91
C ASN A 76 3.37 -13.66 -9.28
N TYR A 77 3.06 -12.40 -9.54
CA TYR A 77 3.45 -11.70 -10.77
C TYR A 77 4.65 -10.75 -10.59
N GLY A 78 5.31 -10.76 -9.41
CA GLY A 78 6.41 -9.85 -9.11
C GLY A 78 5.98 -8.38 -8.94
N LEU A 79 4.67 -8.13 -8.78
CA LEU A 79 4.07 -6.80 -8.63
C LEU A 79 3.79 -6.45 -7.17
N GLU A 80 4.54 -7.01 -6.22
CA GLU A 80 4.30 -6.77 -4.80
C GLU A 80 4.46 -5.29 -4.43
N HIS A 81 5.38 -4.59 -5.09
CA HIS A 81 5.70 -3.19 -4.86
C HIS A 81 4.51 -2.23 -5.11
N ILE A 82 3.49 -2.61 -5.90
CA ILE A 82 2.29 -1.79 -6.12
C ILE A 82 1.12 -2.10 -5.18
N LYS A 83 1.26 -3.06 -4.24
CA LYS A 83 0.18 -3.48 -3.34
C LYS A 83 -0.37 -2.36 -2.43
N SER A 84 0.44 -1.35 -2.17
CA SER A 84 0.10 -0.18 -1.36
C SER A 84 -0.31 1.04 -2.19
N ASN A 85 -0.24 0.96 -3.52
CA ASN A 85 -0.58 2.09 -4.38
C ASN A 85 -2.10 2.27 -4.42
N LYS A 86 -2.59 3.25 -3.66
CA LYS A 86 -4.02 3.57 -3.55
C LYS A 86 -4.71 3.74 -4.91
N ASN A 87 -4.06 4.39 -5.87
CA ASN A 87 -4.67 4.61 -7.18
C ASN A 87 -4.80 3.30 -7.96
N VAL A 88 -3.80 2.42 -7.87
CA VAL A 88 -3.89 1.06 -8.42
C VAL A 88 -5.02 0.28 -7.74
N MET A 89 -5.13 0.34 -6.41
CA MET A 89 -6.21 -0.32 -5.67
C MET A 89 -7.60 0.18 -6.11
N LEU A 90 -7.79 1.50 -6.19
CA LEU A 90 -9.02 2.13 -6.68
C LEU A 90 -9.34 1.68 -8.10
N PHE A 91 -8.33 1.65 -8.98
CA PHE A 91 -8.46 1.21 -10.35
C PHE A 91 -8.88 -0.26 -10.44
N VAL A 92 -8.18 -1.15 -9.74
CA VAL A 92 -8.47 -2.60 -9.71
C VAL A 92 -9.90 -2.84 -9.23
N VAL A 93 -10.33 -2.22 -8.12
CA VAL A 93 -11.72 -2.36 -7.63
C VAL A 93 -12.72 -1.89 -8.68
N LYS A 94 -12.45 -0.76 -9.35
CA LYS A 94 -13.33 -0.24 -10.42
C LYS A 94 -13.43 -1.19 -11.62
N GLN A 95 -12.35 -1.87 -11.98
CA GLN A 95 -12.37 -2.86 -13.06
C GLN A 95 -13.11 -4.14 -12.67
N ILE A 96 -12.97 -4.58 -11.41
CA ILE A 96 -13.64 -5.78 -10.92
C ILE A 96 -15.16 -5.53 -10.79
N VAL A 97 -15.57 -4.38 -10.24
CA VAL A 97 -16.98 -4.02 -9.98
C VAL A 97 -17.29 -2.63 -10.53
N PRO A 98 -17.53 -2.50 -11.86
CA PRO A 98 -17.71 -1.20 -12.52
C PRO A 98 -18.93 -0.42 -12.01
N ASP A 99 -19.95 -1.12 -11.54
CA ASP A 99 -21.23 -0.54 -11.12
C ASP A 99 -21.21 0.09 -9.72
N ILE A 100 -20.14 -0.11 -8.93
CA ILE A 100 -19.99 0.56 -7.63
C ILE A 100 -19.57 2.03 -7.85
N THR A 101 -20.14 2.91 -7.03
CA THR A 101 -19.82 4.35 -7.02
C THR A 101 -18.40 4.60 -6.51
N ASP A 102 -17.73 5.60 -7.07
CA ASP A 102 -16.33 5.90 -6.72
C ASP A 102 -16.15 6.23 -5.22
N LEU A 103 -17.16 6.85 -4.59
CA LEU A 103 -17.16 7.09 -3.15
C LEU A 103 -17.13 5.79 -2.32
N ARG A 104 -17.87 4.76 -2.74
CA ARG A 104 -17.88 3.46 -2.07
C ARG A 104 -16.57 2.72 -2.30
N ILE A 105 -16.04 2.75 -3.53
CA ILE A 105 -14.72 2.19 -3.84
C ILE A 105 -13.65 2.82 -2.95
N LYS A 106 -13.66 4.15 -2.83
CA LYS A 106 -12.74 4.88 -1.97
C LYS A 106 -12.84 4.43 -0.50
N LYS A 107 -14.05 4.27 0.04
CA LYS A 107 -14.24 3.78 1.41
C LYS A 107 -13.68 2.36 1.61
N ILE A 108 -13.88 1.45 0.65
CA ILE A 108 -13.36 0.08 0.72
C ILE A 108 -11.84 0.08 0.69
N VAL A 109 -11.24 0.82 -0.24
CA VAL A 109 -9.77 0.91 -0.36
C VAL A 109 -9.16 1.60 0.86
N ASP A 110 -9.74 2.69 1.35
CA ASP A 110 -9.28 3.39 2.56
C ASP A 110 -9.31 2.46 3.78
N ARG A 111 -10.34 1.62 3.90
CA ARG A 111 -10.45 0.64 4.98
C ARG A 111 -9.38 -0.46 4.86
N SER A 112 -9.13 -0.95 3.66
CA SER A 112 -8.13 -1.98 3.37
C SER A 112 -6.71 -1.49 3.74
N ILE A 113 -6.33 -0.31 3.26
CA ILE A 113 -5.04 0.32 3.59
C ILE A 113 -4.92 0.56 5.10
N SER A 114 -5.98 1.08 5.73
CA SER A 114 -5.98 1.28 7.19
C SER A 114 -5.83 -0.05 7.95
N HIS A 115 -6.39 -1.16 7.45
CA HIS A 115 -6.24 -2.46 8.08
C HIS A 115 -4.81 -2.98 7.94
N SER A 116 -4.18 -2.78 6.78
CA SER A 116 -2.75 -3.08 6.57
C SER A 116 -1.85 -2.27 7.50
N ASP A 117 -2.07 -0.96 7.65
CA ASP A 117 -1.35 -0.12 8.61
C ASP A 117 -1.47 -0.69 10.04
N GLN A 118 -2.68 -1.09 10.45
CA GLN A 118 -2.93 -1.61 11.80
C GLN A 118 -2.30 -2.98 12.02
N ASN A 119 -2.26 -3.84 11.01
CA ASN A 119 -1.61 -5.15 11.11
C ASN A 119 -0.08 -5.01 11.21
N LEU A 120 0.53 -4.13 10.41
CA LEU A 120 1.96 -3.83 10.54
C LEU A 120 2.28 -3.17 11.87
N ALA A 121 1.38 -2.32 12.38
CA ALA A 121 1.48 -1.74 13.71
C ALA A 121 1.50 -2.79 14.82
N ASP A 122 0.62 -3.80 14.73
CA ASP A 122 0.55 -4.90 15.70
C ASP A 122 1.83 -5.74 15.67
N GLN A 123 2.32 -6.07 14.47
CA GLN A 123 3.59 -6.79 14.31
C GLN A 123 4.77 -5.99 14.88
N LEU A 124 4.85 -4.70 14.54
CA LEU A 124 5.93 -3.84 15.04
C LEU A 124 5.87 -3.70 16.56
N ALA A 125 4.67 -3.57 17.15
CA ALA A 125 4.51 -3.52 18.60
C ALA A 125 5.01 -4.80 19.28
N ALA A 126 4.72 -5.96 18.70
CA ALA A 126 5.19 -7.25 19.18
C ALA A 126 6.72 -7.37 19.11
N GLU A 127 7.33 -7.04 17.98
CA GLU A 127 8.79 -7.10 17.80
C GLU A 127 9.54 -6.09 18.71
N LEU A 128 8.93 -4.94 18.98
CA LEU A 128 9.48 -3.95 19.90
C LEU A 128 9.26 -4.30 21.38
N GLY A 129 8.50 -5.36 21.68
CA GLY A 129 8.17 -5.75 23.05
C GLY A 129 7.31 -4.72 23.79
N ILE A 130 6.45 -3.99 23.07
CA ILE A 130 5.54 -3.00 23.67
C ILE A 130 4.51 -3.74 24.54
N ARG A 131 4.40 -3.32 25.81
CA ARG A 131 3.42 -3.88 26.75
C ARG A 131 1.98 -3.63 26.28
N ASP A 132 1.10 -4.60 26.52
CA ASP A 132 -0.31 -4.60 26.10
C ASP A 132 -1.05 -3.30 26.45
N GLU A 133 -0.82 -2.77 27.65
CA GLU A 133 -1.41 -1.52 28.17
C GLU A 133 -1.05 -0.27 27.32
N HIS A 134 0.02 -0.35 26.53
CA HIS A 134 0.51 0.75 25.70
C HIS A 134 0.33 0.53 24.19
N ILE A 135 -0.07 -0.67 23.75
CA ILE A 135 -0.28 -0.98 22.32
C ILE A 135 -1.31 -0.02 21.71
N GLN A 136 -2.41 0.27 22.41
CA GLN A 136 -3.43 1.18 21.88
C GLN A 136 -2.92 2.61 21.69
N HIS A 137 -2.12 3.12 22.64
CA HIS A 137 -1.51 4.44 22.50
C HIS A 137 -0.48 4.45 21.35
N PHE A 138 0.33 3.41 21.22
CA PHE A 138 1.26 3.25 20.10
C PHE A 138 0.55 3.31 18.73
N LYS A 139 -0.53 2.56 18.57
CA LYS A 139 -1.31 2.47 17.31
C LYS A 139 -2.09 3.74 16.97
N SER A 140 -2.65 4.40 17.98
CA SER A 140 -3.55 5.55 17.77
C SER A 140 -2.83 6.90 17.80
N SER A 141 -1.65 6.99 18.42
CA SER A 141 -0.97 8.27 18.66
C SER A 141 0.44 8.32 18.07
N VAL A 142 1.26 7.30 18.28
CA VAL A 142 2.67 7.31 17.82
C VAL A 142 2.77 7.04 16.33
N LEU A 143 2.20 5.94 15.84
CA LEU A 143 2.28 5.58 14.42
C LEU A 143 1.65 6.62 13.48
N PRO A 144 0.49 7.22 13.78
CA PRO A 144 -0.06 8.27 12.92
C PRO A 144 0.86 9.50 12.83
N LYS A 145 1.57 9.86 13.91
CA LYS A 145 2.58 10.93 13.87
C LYS A 145 3.76 10.55 12.98
N LEU A 146 4.32 9.35 13.17
CA LEU A 146 5.41 8.82 12.33
C LEU A 146 5.01 8.85 10.85
N LYS A 147 3.85 8.28 10.51
CA LYS A 147 3.30 8.29 9.15
C LYS A 147 3.20 9.70 8.58
N LYS A 148 2.66 10.64 9.35
CA LYS A 148 2.51 12.04 8.93
C LYS A 148 3.88 12.69 8.64
N HIS A 149 4.86 12.54 9.52
CA HIS A 149 6.20 13.10 9.35
C HIS A 149 6.93 12.48 8.16
N THR A 150 6.95 11.15 8.08
CA THR A 150 7.54 10.41 6.97
C THR A 150 6.93 10.81 5.63
N LYS A 151 5.59 10.86 5.51
CA LYS A 151 4.94 11.30 4.27
C LYS A 151 5.30 12.74 3.91
N SER A 152 5.44 13.64 4.90
CA SER A 152 5.89 15.01 4.66
C SER A 152 7.30 15.06 4.08
N MET A 153 8.22 14.23 4.59
CA MET A 153 9.59 14.15 4.07
C MET A 153 9.63 13.62 2.64
N TYR A 154 8.88 12.55 2.35
CA TYR A 154 8.72 12.06 0.99
C TYR A 154 8.15 13.14 0.06
N ARG A 155 7.10 13.86 0.48
CA ARG A 155 6.52 14.95 -0.33
C ARG A 155 7.53 16.05 -0.62
N ASN A 156 8.35 16.44 0.35
CA ASN A 156 9.39 17.46 0.13
C ASN A 156 10.47 16.96 -0.83
N LYS A 157 10.93 15.72 -0.65
CA LYS A 157 11.97 15.12 -1.49
C LYS A 157 11.52 14.95 -2.94
N VAL A 158 10.31 14.42 -3.13
CA VAL A 158 9.73 14.15 -4.46
C VAL A 158 9.10 15.41 -5.07
N GLY A 159 8.57 16.33 -4.26
CA GLY A 159 7.95 17.60 -4.68
C GLY A 159 8.94 18.66 -5.15
N GLY A 160 10.17 18.65 -4.63
CA GLY A 160 11.26 19.54 -5.05
C GLY A 160 11.91 19.19 -6.41
N GLY A 161 11.30 18.32 -7.21
CA GLY A 161 11.87 17.83 -8.48
C GLY A 161 12.93 16.74 -8.33
N GLY A 162 13.22 16.30 -7.10
CA GLY A 162 14.13 15.19 -6.85
C GLY A 162 13.46 13.83 -7.06
N THR A 163 14.13 12.92 -7.75
CA THR A 163 13.86 11.48 -7.63
C THR A 163 14.59 10.94 -6.40
N ILE A 164 14.03 9.91 -5.76
CA ILE A 164 14.76 9.18 -4.72
C ILE A 164 15.63 8.16 -5.45
N GLU A 165 16.88 8.55 -5.71
CA GLU A 165 17.85 7.72 -6.44
C GLU A 165 18.28 6.49 -5.63
N ASP A 166 18.29 6.61 -4.30
CA ASP A 166 18.59 5.53 -3.36
C ASP A 166 17.44 5.40 -2.33
N PRO A 167 16.39 4.62 -2.65
CA PRO A 167 15.27 4.39 -1.74
C PRO A 167 15.70 3.68 -0.44
N GLU A 168 16.66 2.77 -0.51
CA GLU A 168 17.13 2.01 0.66
C GLU A 168 17.85 2.91 1.65
N GLY A 169 18.79 3.73 1.16
CA GLY A 169 19.49 4.71 1.98
C GLY A 169 18.58 5.80 2.53
N PHE A 170 17.57 6.24 1.76
CA PHE A 170 16.58 7.19 2.25
C PHE A 170 15.67 6.61 3.34
N ASN A 171 15.23 5.36 3.17
CA ASN A 171 14.47 4.65 4.20
C ASN A 171 15.31 4.47 5.46
N LYS A 172 16.58 4.07 5.32
CA LYS A 172 17.52 3.95 6.44
C LYS A 172 17.67 5.27 7.19
N PHE A 173 17.82 6.39 6.46
CA PHE A 173 17.88 7.72 7.07
C PHE A 173 16.62 8.05 7.88
N ILE A 174 15.42 7.73 7.37
CA ILE A 174 14.16 7.92 8.11
C ILE A 174 14.13 7.07 9.37
N ILE A 175 14.58 5.82 9.31
CA ILE A 175 14.64 4.94 10.49
C ILE A 175 15.57 5.53 11.54
N GLU A 176 16.79 5.90 11.13
CA GLU A 176 17.83 6.38 12.04
C GLU A 176 17.54 7.75 12.65
N ASN A 177 16.76 8.62 11.99
CA ASN A 177 16.57 10.01 12.42
C ASN A 177 15.12 10.38 12.79
N VAL A 178 14.11 9.62 12.33
CA VAL A 178 12.69 9.93 12.59
C VAL A 178 12.09 8.90 13.52
N PHE A 179 12.32 7.62 13.22
CA PHE A 179 11.79 6.54 14.06
C PHE A 179 12.52 6.56 15.41
N ILE A 180 13.84 6.52 15.42
CA ILE A 180 14.62 6.55 16.67
C ILE A 180 14.25 7.77 17.52
N ASP A 181 14.27 8.99 16.98
CA ASP A 181 13.93 10.20 17.73
C ASP A 181 12.52 10.15 18.34
N GLU A 182 11.50 9.72 17.58
CA GLU A 182 10.14 9.62 18.13
C GLU A 182 10.07 8.52 19.20
N PHE A 183 10.75 7.38 19.01
CA PHE A 183 10.76 6.27 19.96
C PHE A 183 11.58 6.54 21.23
N GLU A 184 12.69 7.28 21.15
CA GLU A 184 13.50 7.72 22.29
C GLU A 184 12.70 8.55 23.31
N ASN A 185 11.68 9.25 22.84
CA ASN A 185 10.83 10.10 23.65
C ASN A 185 9.65 9.37 24.33
N HIS A 186 9.39 8.09 24.02
CA HIS A 186 8.27 7.33 24.60
C HIS A 186 8.75 6.30 25.63
N VAL A 187 8.44 6.57 26.91
CA VAL A 187 8.92 5.83 28.11
C VAL A 187 8.65 4.32 28.04
N TYR A 188 7.59 3.88 27.36
CA TYR A 188 7.20 2.47 27.28
C TYR A 188 7.72 1.74 26.03
N ILE A 189 8.30 2.47 25.08
CA ILE A 189 8.96 1.89 23.90
C ILE A 189 10.47 1.75 24.14
N ARG A 190 10.95 2.27 25.27
CA ARG A 190 12.20 1.82 25.86
C ARG A 190 12.10 0.33 26.16
N SER A 191 12.78 -0.48 25.36
CA SER A 191 13.03 -1.87 25.72
C SER A 191 13.72 -1.86 27.08
N ALA A 192 13.22 -2.66 28.03
CA ALA A 192 13.83 -2.82 29.35
C ALA A 192 15.27 -3.38 29.26
N THR A 193 15.69 -3.86 28.09
CA THR A 193 17.02 -4.45 27.82
C THR A 193 17.89 -3.62 26.87
N ASP A 194 17.39 -2.53 26.29
CA ASP A 194 18.14 -1.69 25.34
C ASP A 194 18.11 -0.22 25.76
N GLU A 195 19.17 0.20 26.47
CA GLU A 195 19.35 1.58 26.93
C GLU A 195 19.41 2.62 25.80
N LYS A 196 19.59 2.19 24.54
CA LYS A 196 19.71 3.07 23.36
C LYS A 196 18.50 3.01 22.42
N ASN A 197 17.42 2.31 22.78
CA ASN A 197 16.21 2.16 21.94
C ASN A 197 16.48 1.68 20.51
N ARG A 198 17.47 0.80 20.33
CA ARG A 198 17.85 0.20 19.04
C ARG A 198 17.05 -1.06 18.71
N ALA A 199 16.02 -1.40 19.49
CA ALA A 199 15.08 -2.47 19.14
C ALA A 199 14.50 -2.29 17.73
N ILE A 200 14.32 -1.04 17.27
CA ILE A 200 13.88 -0.72 15.91
C ILE A 200 14.91 -1.09 14.82
N LEU A 201 16.18 -1.22 15.18
CA LEU A 201 17.27 -1.64 14.30
C LEU A 201 17.46 -3.16 14.27
N LEU A 202 16.75 -3.92 15.12
CA LEU A 202 16.74 -5.37 15.03
C LEU A 202 16.17 -5.81 13.67
N PRO A 203 16.73 -6.87 13.04
CA PRO A 203 16.35 -7.26 11.69
C PRO A 203 14.84 -7.37 11.46
N GLU A 204 14.11 -7.95 12.41
CA GLU A 204 12.68 -8.22 12.33
C GLU A 204 11.84 -6.92 12.42
N ALA A 205 12.10 -6.09 13.43
CA ALA A 205 11.45 -4.78 13.57
C ALA A 205 11.77 -3.87 12.38
N ASN A 206 13.03 -3.88 11.94
CA ASN A 206 13.50 -3.09 10.82
C ASN A 206 12.79 -3.51 9.52
N ALA A 207 12.66 -4.81 9.25
CA ALA A 207 11.93 -5.31 8.08
C ALA A 207 10.46 -4.85 8.05
N ILE A 208 9.78 -4.84 9.20
CA ILE A 208 8.40 -4.33 9.30
C ILE A 208 8.35 -2.83 9.03
N VAL A 209 9.29 -2.05 9.59
CA VAL A 209 9.37 -0.62 9.35
C VAL A 209 9.62 -0.32 7.87
N TYR A 210 10.52 -1.04 7.21
CA TYR A 210 10.74 -0.90 5.76
C TYR A 210 9.44 -1.10 4.97
N GLN A 211 8.65 -2.13 5.29
CA GLN A 211 7.35 -2.35 4.65
C GLN A 211 6.37 -1.19 4.88
N MET A 212 6.36 -0.61 6.09
CA MET A 212 5.54 0.57 6.40
C MET A 212 6.00 1.80 5.59
N LEU A 213 7.32 2.03 5.52
CA LEU A 213 7.91 3.15 4.79
C LEU A 213 7.61 3.07 3.28
N GLU A 214 7.79 1.90 2.67
CA GLU A 214 7.45 1.66 1.26
C GLU A 214 5.97 1.92 0.99
N MET A 215 5.09 1.42 1.86
CA MET A 215 3.66 1.65 1.75
C MET A 215 3.32 3.14 1.78
N TRP A 216 3.89 3.88 2.73
CA TRP A 216 3.64 5.32 2.87
C TRP A 216 4.26 6.15 1.75
N MET A 217 5.43 5.74 1.23
CA MET A 217 6.03 6.35 0.04
C MET A 217 5.12 6.20 -1.17
N ASN A 218 4.60 4.99 -1.40
CA ASN A 218 3.69 4.71 -2.50
C ASN A 218 2.39 5.50 -2.40
N GLU A 219 1.87 5.72 -1.19
CA GLU A 219 0.74 6.63 -0.97
C GLU A 219 1.07 8.07 -1.41
N VAL A 220 2.27 8.58 -1.10
CA VAL A 220 2.69 9.94 -1.49
C VAL A 220 2.84 10.07 -2.99
N VAL A 221 3.43 9.07 -3.65
CA VAL A 221 3.56 9.05 -5.12
C VAL A 221 2.17 9.08 -5.78
N ALA A 222 1.23 8.29 -5.26
CA ALA A 222 -0.14 8.24 -5.75
C ALA A 222 -0.96 9.53 -5.46
N GLU A 223 -0.61 10.30 -4.43
CA GLU A 223 -1.30 11.55 -4.09
C GLU A 223 -0.96 12.72 -5.03
N LYS A 224 0.12 12.64 -5.82
CA LYS A 224 0.46 13.71 -6.75
C LYS A 224 -0.54 13.77 -7.92
N PRO A 225 -1.23 14.89 -8.14
CA PRO A 225 -1.87 15.11 -9.43
C PRO A 225 -0.78 15.24 -10.50
N ALA A 226 -0.95 14.49 -11.58
CA ALA A 226 -0.15 14.61 -12.80
C ALA A 226 -0.33 15.97 -13.49
#